data_AF-A0AAV8W9Q8-F1
#
_entry.id   AF-A0AAV8W9Q8-F1
#
_cell.length_a   1.000
_cell.length_b   1.000
_cell.length_c   1.000
_cell.angle_alpha   90.00
_cell.angle_beta   90.00
_cell.angle_gamma   90.00
#
_symmetry.space_group_name_H-M   'P 1'
#
loop_
_entity.id
_entity.type
_entity.pdbx_description
1 polymer ?
#
loop_
_entity_poly.entity_id
_entity_poly.type
_entity_poly.pdbx_seq_one_letter_code
_entity_poly.pdbx_strand_id
1 'polypeptide(L)' 'MTSTKKTLCQAYCQRGLLHRRADRTDEARTDFEIAAKMGSRFAKGQLIELNPYAALCNQMLQRVMDTLK' A
#
# COMPACT_ATOMS: atom_id res chain seq x y z
N MET A 1 -25.02 9.64 9.62
CA MET A 1 -24.13 9.82 8.44
C MET A 1 -22.79 9.08 8.55
N THR A 2 -22.71 7.95 9.27
CA THR A 2 -21.43 7.22 9.50
C THR A 2 -21.20 6.03 8.56
N SER A 3 -22.26 5.48 7.96
CA SER A 3 -22.16 4.30 7.08
C SER A 3 -21.43 4.59 5.76
N THR A 4 -21.80 5.68 5.08
CA THR A 4 -21.24 6.02 3.75
C THR A 4 -19.72 6.24 3.76
N LYS A 5 -19.17 6.84 4.83
CA LYS A 5 -17.71 7.04 4.95
C LYS A 5 -16.95 5.71 5.06
N LYS A 6 -17.51 4.73 5.77
CA LYS A 6 -16.92 3.38 5.86
C LYS A 6 -17.00 2.66 4.51
N THR A 7 -18.15 2.72 3.83
CA THR A 7 -18.33 2.12 2.51
C THR A 7 -17.38 2.75 1.47
N LEU A 8 -17.24 4.08 1.48
CA LEU A 8 -16.32 4.79 0.60
C LEU A 8 -14.87 4.38 0.86
N CYS A 9 -14.48 4.28 2.12
CA CYS A 9 -13.16 3.81 2.52
C CYS A 9 -12.85 2.40 2.03
N GLN A 10 -13.82 1.49 2.15
CA GLN A 10 -13.71 0.12 1.63
C GLN A 10 -13.63 0.10 0.10
N ALA A 11 -14.41 0.92 -0.59
CA ALA A 11 -14.39 1.02 -2.05
C ALA A 11 -13.00 1.45 -2.57
N TYR A 12 -12.38 2.46 -1.94
CA TYR A 12 -10.99 2.84 -2.28
C TYR A 12 -9.99 1.71 -2.00
N CYS A 13 -10.12 0.99 -0.89
CA CYS A 13 -9.23 -0.16 -0.62
C CYS A 13 -9.37 -1.26 -1.68
N GLN A 14 -10.60 -1.58 -2.06
CA GLN A 14 -10.88 -2.60 -3.08
C GLN A 14 -10.40 -2.17 -4.45
N ARG A 15 -10.65 -0.91 -4.84
CA ARG A 15 -10.19 -0.36 -6.11
C ARG A 15 -8.67 -0.32 -6.20
N GLY A 16 -7.98 0.09 -5.12
CA GLY A 16 -6.52 0.06 -5.05
C GLY A 16 -5.94 -1.34 -5.25
N LEU A 17 -6.59 -2.40 -4.73
CA LEU A 17 -6.18 -3.79 -4.97
C LEU A 17 -6.35 -4.19 -6.44
N LEU A 18 -7.43 -3.76 -7.10
CA LEU A 18 -7.65 -4.03 -8.52
C LEU A 18 -6.60 -3.32 -9.39
N HIS A 19 -6.26 -2.06 -9.08
CA HIS A 19 -5.18 -1.35 -9.75
C HIS A 19 -3.84 -2.06 -9.56
N ARG A 20 -3.51 -2.49 -8.33
CA ARG A 20 -2.28 -3.24 -8.03
C ARG A 20 -2.19 -4.55 -8.82
N ARG A 21 -3.29 -5.29 -8.94
CA ARG A 21 -3.35 -6.53 -9.75
C ARG A 21 -3.22 -6.29 -11.25
N ALA A 22 -3.53 -5.09 -11.71
CA ALA A 22 -3.41 -4.68 -13.11
C ALA A 22 -2.08 -3.95 -13.39
N ASP A 23 -1.08 -4.08 -12.51
CA ASP A 23 0.22 -3.38 -12.56
C ASP A 23 0.14 -1.85 -12.58
N ARG A 24 -1.04 -1.28 -12.28
CA ARG A 24 -1.29 0.17 -12.18
C ARG A 24 -0.93 0.68 -10.79
N THR A 25 0.36 0.60 -10.48
CA THR A 25 0.91 0.84 -9.13
C THR A 25 0.67 2.28 -8.63
N ASP A 26 0.77 3.28 -9.51
CA ASP A 26 0.51 4.68 -9.12
C ASP A 26 -0.96 4.94 -8.79
N GLU A 27 -1.89 4.40 -9.60
CA GLU A 27 -3.34 4.48 -9.33
C GLU A 27 -3.69 3.76 -8.02
N ALA A 28 -3.07 2.59 -7.78
CA ALA A 28 -3.21 1.85 -6.53
C ALA A 28 -2.74 2.67 -5.33
N ARG A 29 -1.57 3.33 -5.44
CA ARG A 29 -1.03 4.19 -4.38
C ARG A 29 -1.99 5.34 -4.06
N THR A 30 -2.52 6.03 -5.06
CA THR A 30 -3.49 7.11 -4.85
C THR A 30 -4.73 6.64 -4.11
N ASP A 31 -5.28 5.48 -4.47
CA ASP A 31 -6.45 4.91 -3.81
C ASP A 31 -6.18 4.55 -2.34
N PHE A 32 -5.01 3.95 -2.06
CA PHE A 32 -4.64 3.63 -0.69
C PHE A 32 -4.32 4.88 0.14
N GLU A 33 -3.75 5.94 -0.43
CA GLU A 33 -3.56 7.22 0.26
C GLU A 33 -4.88 7.84 0.70
N ILE A 34 -5.89 7.83 -0.18
CA ILE A 34 -7.22 8.35 0.14
C ILE A 34 -7.85 7.51 1.26
N ALA A 35 -7.81 6.19 1.15
CA ALA A 35 -8.32 5.29 2.19
C ALA A 35 -7.56 5.41 3.53
N ALA A 36 -6.24 5.64 3.50
CA ALA A 36 -5.42 5.85 4.69
C ALA A 36 -5.77 7.15 5.43
N LYS A 37 -6.03 8.24 4.68
CA LYS A 37 -6.53 9.51 5.23
C LYS A 37 -7.90 9.36 5.90
N MET A 38 -8.72 8.41 5.43
CA MET A 38 -9.99 8.03 6.06
C MET A 38 -9.83 7.09 7.27
N GLY A 39 -8.61 6.76 7.68
CA GLY A 39 -8.34 5.93 8.85
C GLY A 39 -8.21 4.43 8.57
N SER A 40 -8.16 3.99 7.32
CA SER A 40 -7.96 2.58 7.00
C SER A 40 -6.58 2.08 7.41
N ARG A 41 -6.53 1.16 8.39
CA ARG A 41 -5.29 0.46 8.77
C ARG A 41 -4.78 -0.43 7.64
N PHE A 42 -5.70 -1.04 6.89
CA PHE A 42 -5.36 -1.87 5.72
C PHE A 42 -4.62 -1.05 4.65
N ALA A 43 -5.17 0.11 4.28
CA ALA A 43 -4.57 0.95 3.25
C ALA A 43 -3.18 1.47 3.65
N LYS A 44 -2.98 1.80 4.93
CA LYS A 44 -1.65 2.13 5.46
C LYS A 44 -0.65 0.99 5.29
N GLY A 45 -1.07 -0.26 5.53
CA GLY A 45 -0.23 -1.43 5.28
C GLY A 45 0.13 -1.60 3.80
N GLN A 46 -0.85 -1.46 2.91
CA GLN A 46 -0.64 -1.55 1.46
C GLN A 46 0.32 -0.46 0.95
N LEU A 47 0.27 0.76 1.48
CA LEU A 47 1.22 1.82 1.13
C LEU A 47 2.66 1.51 1.54
N ILE A 48 2.86 0.81 2.66
CA ILE A 48 4.19 0.37 3.08
C ILE A 48 4.71 -0.69 2.10
N GLU A 49 3.88 -1.65 1.69
CA GLU A 49 4.26 -2.66 0.69
C GLU A 49 4.54 -2.06 -0.69
N LEU A 50 3.82 -0.99 -1.06
CA LEU A 50 4.02 -0.25 -2.31
C LEU A 50 5.23 0.69 -2.25
N ASN A 51 5.80 0.94 -1.07
CA ASN A 51 6.92 1.85 -0.92
C ASN A 51 8.20 1.19 -1.46
N PRO A 52 8.80 1.72 -2.55
CA PRO A 52 10.04 1.18 -3.08
C PRO A 52 11.16 1.19 -2.05
N TYR A 53 11.16 2.10 -1.07
CA TYR A 53 12.14 2.11 0.02
C TYR A 53 11.98 0.95 1.00
N ALA A 54 10.77 0.45 1.28
CA ALA A 54 10.59 -0.73 2.13
C ALA A 54 11.05 -2.01 1.39
N ALA A 55 10.77 -2.10 0.10
CA ALA A 55 11.31 -3.16 -0.76
C ALA A 55 12.85 -3.08 -0.86
N LEU A 56 13.41 -1.86 -0.95
CA LEU A 56 14.84 -1.63 -0.99
C LEU A 56 15.53 -1.99 0.32
N CYS A 57 14.95 -1.64 1.48
CA CYS A 57 15.52 -1.98 2.78
C CYS A 57 15.74 -3.49 2.94
N ASN A 58 14.76 -4.31 2.52
CA ASN A 58 14.90 -5.76 2.57
C ASN A 58 15.99 -6.27 1.62
N GLN A 59 16.07 -5.72 0.40
CA GLN A 59 17.10 -6.10 -0.57
C GLN A 59 18.51 -5.62 -0.18
N MET A 60 18.62 -4.44 0.41
CA MET A 60 19.90 -3.88 0.89
C MET A 60 20.39 -4.63 2.12
N LEU A 61 19.52 -4.92 3.09
CA LEU A 61 19.85 -5.76 4.25
C LEU A 61 20.33 -7.15 3.83
N GLN A 62 19.62 -7.78 2.88
CA GLN A 62 19.99 -9.10 2.38
C GLN A 62 21.38 -9.09 1.74
N ARG A 63 21.68 -8.11 0.87
CA ARG A 63 23.02 -7.97 0.26
C ARG A 63 24.13 -7.76 1.30
N VAL A 64 23.89 -6.95 2.33
CA VAL A 64 24.89 -6.70 3.39
C VAL A 64 25.15 -7.98 4.20
N MET A 65 24.10 -8.74 4.53
CA MET A 65 24.24 -10.03 5.21
C MET A 65 24.97 -11.08 4.35
N ASP A 66 24.74 -11.10 3.04
CA ASP A 66 25.45 -11.99 2.12
C ASP A 66 26.94 -11.61 1.94
N THR A 67 27.29 -10.33 2.12
CA THR A 67 28.68 -9.84 2.04
C THR A 67 29.48 -10.16 3.32
N LEU A 68 28.80 -10.55 4.41
CA LEU A 68 29.42 -10.90 5.70
C LEU A 68 29.64 -12.42 5.86
N LYS A 69 29.41 -13.21 4.80
CA LYS A 69 29.77 -14.63 4.70
C LYS A 69 31.17 -14.80 4.16
#